data_AF-A0A4Y3R089-F1
#
_entry.id   AF-A0A4Y3R089-F1
#
_cell.length_a   1.000
_cell.length_b   1.000
_cell.length_c   1.000
_cell.angle_alpha   90.00
_cell.angle_beta   90.00
_cell.angle_gamma   90.00
#
_symmetry.space_group_name_H-M   'P 1'
#
loop_
_entity.id
_entity.type
_entity.pdbx_description
1 polymer ?
#
loop_
_entity_poly.entity_id
_entity_poly.type
_entity_poly.pdbx_seq_one_letter_code
_entity_poly.pdbx_strand_id
1 'polypeptide(L)'
;MTGDRGQRGRVRLARQRPAPDRVRPRGRTEGSGRGRGGGAGGARNRSVWQRFRRANWSHAVTVTGTALAAVAAIGGLWAQAVASYWTQETAEDQLSQSREESVRRLRDQASKVTYWGGGGSAFRWGGTGAVGSSGDGSSALHVLNRSPDPVPRAAIGVEIRTKDPDDVELKREVWVISLTDIPPCTHIAYPESELVLGAVYAEDDRRTIAGEKGVWNPLSMKFTDTRGREWTRTETSLKGGSAPGGADGKAMDAMDAMDAMDKAVQERRHLVGEDAEVRAADSCEDANGGSGAG
;
A
#
# COMPACT_ATOMS: atom_id res chain seq x y z
N MET A 1 -17.65 11.53 -47.60
CA MET A 1 -16.70 12.64 -47.39
C MET A 1 -15.81 12.26 -46.21
N THR A 2 -14.67 11.66 -46.51
CA THR A 2 -13.68 11.15 -45.55
C THR A 2 -12.72 12.28 -45.17
N GLY A 3 -12.81 12.76 -43.93
CA GLY A 3 -11.95 13.80 -43.38
C GLY A 3 -10.81 13.18 -42.57
N ASP A 4 -9.66 13.05 -43.21
CA ASP A 4 -8.36 12.75 -42.61
C ASP A 4 -7.85 13.97 -41.83
N ARG A 5 -7.61 13.82 -40.53
CA ARG A 5 -6.96 14.85 -39.69
C ARG A 5 -6.11 14.23 -38.59
N GLY A 6 -4.80 14.16 -38.87
CA GLY A 6 -3.81 14.87 -38.06
C GLY A 6 -3.26 14.13 -36.83
N GLN A 7 -2.37 13.18 -37.04
CA GLN A 7 -1.43 12.73 -36.00
C GLN A 7 -0.46 13.86 -35.63
N ARG A 8 -0.62 14.43 -34.43
CA ARG A 8 0.40 15.27 -33.77
C ARG A 8 1.24 14.41 -32.84
N GLY A 9 2.44 14.04 -33.28
CA GLY A 9 3.44 13.40 -32.44
C GLY A 9 3.97 14.37 -31.38
N ARG A 10 3.71 14.07 -30.10
CA ARG A 10 4.35 14.74 -28.96
C ARG A 10 5.67 14.05 -28.65
N VAL A 11 6.76 14.80 -28.81
CA VAL A 11 8.12 14.44 -28.41
C VAL A 11 8.19 14.33 -26.88
N ARG A 12 8.58 13.16 -26.36
CA ARG A 12 8.89 12.96 -24.94
C ARG A 12 10.31 13.46 -24.65
N LEU A 13 10.42 14.56 -23.92
CA LEU A 13 11.66 14.99 -23.27
C LEU A 13 12.03 13.98 -22.19
N ALA A 14 13.08 13.20 -22.44
CA ALA A 14 13.70 12.35 -21.44
C ALA A 14 14.30 13.23 -20.34
N ARG A 15 13.67 13.25 -19.15
CA ARG A 15 14.27 13.83 -17.95
C ARG A 15 15.49 12.98 -17.58
N GLN A 16 16.68 13.50 -17.86
CA GLN A 16 17.94 13.01 -17.31
C GLN A 16 17.83 12.99 -15.79
N ARG A 17 17.92 11.80 -15.18
CA ARG A 17 18.12 11.69 -13.74
C ARG A 17 19.56 12.12 -13.42
N PRO A 18 19.78 12.98 -12.42
CA PRO A 18 21.12 13.23 -11.91
C PRO A 18 21.69 11.90 -11.40
N ALA A 19 22.90 11.57 -11.84
CA ALA A 19 23.62 10.38 -11.40
C ALA A 19 23.83 10.43 -9.88
N PRO A 20 23.80 9.28 -9.17
CA PRO A 20 24.16 9.24 -7.77
C PRO A 20 25.62 9.68 -7.62
N ASP A 21 25.83 10.68 -6.76
CA ASP A 21 27.13 11.18 -6.38
C ASP A 21 27.95 10.01 -5.82
N ARG A 22 28.95 9.56 -6.60
CA ARG A 22 29.93 8.59 -6.13
C ARG A 22 30.74 9.26 -5.02
N VAL A 23 30.37 8.96 -3.78
CA VAL A 23 31.18 9.22 -2.60
C VAL A 23 32.55 8.58 -2.84
N ARG A 24 33.56 9.42 -3.10
CA ARG A 24 34.95 8.99 -3.21
C ARG A 24 35.37 8.39 -1.85
N PRO A 25 35.87 7.14 -1.80
CA PRO A 25 36.55 6.67 -0.62
C PRO A 25 37.79 7.53 -0.43
N ARG A 26 37.86 8.24 0.70
CA ARG A 26 39.05 8.99 1.10
C ARG A 26 40.13 7.96 1.42
N GLY A 27 40.98 7.71 0.43
CA GLY A 27 42.15 6.84 0.56
C GLY A 27 43.03 7.33 1.70
N ARG A 28 43.13 6.51 2.75
CA ARG A 28 44.07 6.66 3.84
C ARG A 28 45.47 6.40 3.26
N THR A 29 46.23 7.45 3.04
CA THR A 29 47.65 7.37 2.66
C THR A 29 48.45 6.81 3.83
N GLU A 30 48.71 5.50 3.81
CA GLU A 30 49.85 4.89 4.48
C GLU A 30 51.13 5.29 3.73
N GLY A 31 51.81 6.31 4.24
CA GLY A 31 53.14 6.69 3.82
C GLY A 31 54.18 6.11 4.76
N SER A 32 54.52 4.83 4.59
CA SER A 32 55.77 4.26 5.11
C SER A 32 56.86 4.46 4.04
N GLY A 33 57.95 5.15 4.39
CA GLY A 33 59.05 5.39 3.47
C GLY A 33 60.30 5.87 4.19
N ARG A 34 61.17 4.91 4.52
CA ARG A 34 62.55 5.10 5.03
C ARG A 34 63.49 5.69 3.97
N GLY A 35 64.55 6.36 4.42
CA GLY A 35 65.80 6.58 3.66
C GLY A 35 66.34 8.02 3.83
N ARG A 36 67.31 8.35 4.70
CA ARG A 36 68.75 7.98 4.85
C ARG A 36 69.69 8.87 4.01
N GLY A 37 70.62 9.54 4.71
CA GLY A 37 71.83 10.22 4.20
C GLY A 37 71.83 11.73 4.53
N GLY A 38 72.85 12.38 5.08
CA GLY A 38 74.22 12.06 5.46
C GLY A 38 75.01 13.38 5.58
N GLY A 39 76.05 13.44 6.43
CA GLY A 39 77.04 14.53 6.51
C GLY A 39 76.96 15.34 7.81
N ALA A 40 77.76 15.08 8.84
CA ALA A 40 79.21 15.29 9.02
C ALA A 40 79.56 16.68 9.60
N GLY A 41 80.25 16.68 10.74
CA GLY A 41 81.10 17.78 11.20
C GLY A 41 80.76 18.34 12.57
N GLY A 42 81.71 18.25 13.52
CA GLY A 42 81.77 19.19 14.64
C GLY A 42 81.97 18.55 16.01
N ALA A 43 83.22 18.22 16.31
CA ALA A 43 83.69 17.93 17.66
C ALA A 43 83.40 19.09 18.63
N ARG A 44 83.10 18.78 19.90
CA ARG A 44 83.77 19.29 21.11
C ARG A 44 83.01 18.93 22.38
N ASN A 45 83.53 17.91 23.05
CA ASN A 45 83.82 17.88 24.49
C ASN A 45 82.99 18.82 25.39
N ARG A 46 81.83 18.37 25.89
CA ARG A 46 81.24 18.88 27.15
C ARG A 46 80.50 17.80 27.94
N SER A 47 81.04 17.57 29.13
CA SER A 47 80.40 17.28 30.41
C SER A 47 79.64 15.96 30.63
N VAL A 48 80.34 15.06 31.31
CA VAL A 48 79.86 13.91 32.09
C VAL A 48 78.69 14.26 33.05
N TRP A 49 78.52 15.55 33.38
CA TRP A 49 77.41 16.08 34.19
C TRP A 49 76.01 15.96 33.55
N GLN A 50 75.87 15.75 32.22
CA GLN A 50 74.56 15.53 31.59
C GLN A 50 74.05 14.08 31.66
N ARG A 51 74.90 13.10 31.99
CA ARG A 51 74.46 11.68 32.11
C ARG A 51 73.71 11.39 33.40
N PHE A 52 73.98 12.12 34.49
CA PHE A 52 73.32 11.87 35.77
C PHE A 52 71.94 12.56 35.95
N ARG A 53 71.57 13.54 35.11
CA ARG A 53 70.19 14.09 35.10
C ARG A 53 69.21 13.38 34.15
N ARG A 54 69.69 12.52 33.24
CA ARG A 54 68.85 11.81 32.26
C ARG A 54 68.35 10.44 32.73
N ALA A 55 68.97 9.84 33.75
CA ALA A 55 68.60 8.51 34.24
C ALA A 55 67.31 8.50 35.11
N ASN A 56 67.04 9.57 35.87
CA ASN A 56 65.81 9.65 36.68
C ASN A 56 64.62 10.31 35.95
N TRP A 57 64.88 11.11 34.90
CA TRP A 57 63.81 11.73 34.10
C TRP A 57 63.17 10.75 33.10
N SER A 58 63.95 9.81 32.57
CA SER A 58 63.43 8.78 31.65
C SER A 58 62.42 7.86 32.34
N HIS A 59 62.65 7.47 33.60
CA HIS A 59 61.67 6.71 34.39
C HIS A 59 60.39 7.50 34.68
N ALA A 60 60.51 8.78 35.05
CA ALA A 60 59.35 9.64 35.31
C ALA A 60 58.49 9.85 34.06
N VAL A 61 59.12 10.05 32.89
CA VAL A 61 58.43 10.21 31.58
C VAL A 61 57.79 8.90 31.12
N THR A 62 58.42 7.75 31.33
CA THR A 62 57.82 6.46 30.96
C THR A 62 56.58 6.14 31.80
N VAL A 63 56.61 6.39 33.12
CA VAL A 63 55.48 6.07 34.01
C VAL A 63 54.28 7.00 33.76
N THR A 64 54.53 8.30 33.55
CA THR A 64 53.46 9.25 33.19
C THR A 64 52.91 9.01 31.79
N GLY A 65 53.75 8.64 30.82
CA GLY A 65 53.32 8.26 29.48
C GLY A 65 52.41 7.03 29.46
N THR A 66 52.74 5.99 30.24
CA THR A 66 51.90 4.78 30.34
C THR A 66 50.56 5.03 31.03
N ALA A 67 50.52 5.89 32.05
CA ALA A 67 49.28 6.24 32.73
C ALA A 67 48.32 7.02 31.82
N LEU A 68 48.84 7.98 31.04
CA LEU A 68 48.06 8.73 30.06
C LEU A 68 47.53 7.83 28.94
N ALA A 69 48.34 6.88 28.46
CA ALA A 69 47.91 5.91 27.45
C ALA A 69 46.78 4.99 27.97
N ALA A 70 46.86 4.55 29.24
CA ALA A 70 45.80 3.75 29.86
C ALA A 70 44.48 4.51 30.01
N VAL A 71 44.52 5.78 30.43
CA VAL A 71 43.32 6.64 30.51
C VAL A 71 42.75 6.91 29.12
N ALA A 72 43.59 7.15 28.11
CA ALA A 72 43.15 7.31 26.72
C ALA A 72 42.49 6.04 26.17
N ALA A 73 43.01 4.86 26.49
CA ALA A 73 42.42 3.59 26.09
C ALA A 73 41.03 3.35 26.72
N ILE A 74 40.88 3.66 28.01
CA ILE A 74 39.58 3.57 28.70
C ILE A 74 38.58 4.58 28.12
N GLY A 75 39.02 5.81 27.86
CA GLY A 75 38.19 6.83 27.21
C GLY A 75 37.76 6.44 25.80
N GLY A 76 38.63 5.78 25.04
CA GLY A 76 38.32 5.25 23.71
C GLY A 76 37.22 4.19 23.72
N LEU A 77 37.23 3.27 24.69
CA LEU A 77 36.20 2.24 24.84
C LEU A 77 34.83 2.84 25.16
N TRP A 78 34.77 3.85 26.04
CA TRP A 78 33.52 4.56 26.34
C TRP A 78 33.00 5.33 25.13
N ALA A 79 33.87 6.04 24.40
CA ALA A 79 33.47 6.73 23.18
C ALA A 79 32.92 5.75 22.13
N GLN A 80 33.53 4.57 21.99
CA GLN A 80 33.06 3.52 21.09
C GLN A 80 31.72 2.92 21.54
N ALA A 81 31.50 2.73 22.84
CA ALA A 81 30.23 2.22 23.39
C ALA A 81 29.08 3.21 23.14
N VAL A 82 29.30 4.50 23.42
CA VAL A 82 28.31 5.55 23.16
C VAL A 82 28.02 5.65 21.66
N ALA A 83 29.06 5.65 20.82
CA ALA A 83 28.86 5.66 19.37
C ALA A 83 28.03 4.45 18.90
N SER A 84 28.31 3.26 19.43
CA SER A 84 27.57 2.03 19.07
C SER A 84 26.09 2.11 19.50
N TYR A 85 25.82 2.60 20.70
CA TYR A 85 24.46 2.79 21.21
C TYR A 85 23.63 3.71 20.30
N TRP A 86 24.15 4.90 19.95
CA TRP A 86 23.45 5.82 19.06
C TRP A 86 23.25 5.25 17.64
N THR A 87 24.19 4.44 17.15
CA THR A 87 24.01 3.76 15.84
C THR A 87 22.94 2.68 15.87
N GLN A 88 22.72 2.02 17.02
CA GLN A 88 21.63 1.04 17.16
C GLN A 88 20.27 1.73 17.23
N GLU A 89 20.15 2.79 18.03
CA GLU A 89 18.90 3.54 18.19
C GLU A 89 18.44 4.20 16.88
N THR A 90 19.37 4.77 16.11
CA THR A 90 19.05 5.34 14.78
C THR A 90 18.68 4.30 13.74
N ALA A 91 19.23 3.08 13.82
CA ALA A 91 18.86 1.99 12.92
C ALA A 91 17.42 1.49 13.19
N GLU A 92 17.01 1.44 14.46
CA GLU A 92 15.64 1.06 14.85
C GLU A 92 14.62 2.11 14.38
N ASP A 93 14.92 3.40 14.55
CA ASP A 93 14.04 4.49 14.10
C ASP A 93 13.81 4.44 12.58
N GLN A 94 14.88 4.29 11.78
CA GLN A 94 14.76 4.19 10.32
C GLN A 94 13.95 2.98 9.86
N LEU A 95 14.08 1.83 10.54
CA LEU A 95 13.27 0.65 10.23
C LEU A 95 11.80 0.88 10.56
N SER A 96 11.50 1.57 11.67
CA SER A 96 10.12 1.89 12.06
C SER A 96 9.45 2.83 11.04
N GLN A 97 10.15 3.88 10.61
CA GLN A 97 9.67 4.83 9.61
C GLN A 97 9.45 4.15 8.25
N SER A 98 10.40 3.31 7.83
CA SER A 98 10.28 2.56 6.57
C SER A 98 9.07 1.61 6.58
N ARG A 99 8.81 0.94 7.72
CA ARG A 99 7.64 0.09 7.90
C ARG A 99 6.34 0.90 7.83
N GLU A 100 6.25 2.00 8.56
CA GLU A 100 5.05 2.85 8.55
C GLU A 100 4.77 3.40 7.16
N GLU A 101 5.79 3.91 6.47
CA GLU A 101 5.66 4.40 5.10
C GLU A 101 5.22 3.30 4.14
N SER A 102 5.75 2.08 4.30
CA SER A 102 5.33 0.94 3.48
C SER A 102 3.86 0.58 3.70
N VAL A 103 3.38 0.60 4.95
CA VAL A 103 1.97 0.34 5.27
C VAL A 103 1.07 1.44 4.71
N ARG A 104 1.51 2.70 4.82
CA ARG A 104 0.78 3.85 4.30
C ARG A 104 0.66 3.80 2.78
N ARG A 105 1.75 3.48 2.08
CA ARG A 105 1.75 3.29 0.62
C ARG A 105 0.83 2.13 0.19
N LEU A 106 0.84 1.02 0.92
CA LEU A 106 -0.06 -0.11 0.64
C LEU A 106 -1.54 0.27 0.81
N ARG A 107 -1.86 0.98 1.90
CA ARG A 107 -3.21 1.48 2.14
C ARG A 107 -3.65 2.51 1.09
N ASP A 108 -2.73 3.36 0.64
CA ASP A 108 -2.98 4.31 -0.45
C ASP A 108 -3.33 3.57 -1.75
N GLN A 109 -2.57 2.53 -2.14
CA GLN A 109 -2.91 1.73 -3.32
C GLN A 109 -4.25 1.00 -3.18
N ALA A 110 -4.52 0.39 -2.03
CA ALA A 110 -5.80 -0.26 -1.78
C ALA A 110 -6.98 0.73 -1.82
N SER A 111 -6.76 1.99 -1.42
CA SER A 111 -7.78 3.04 -1.47
C SER A 111 -8.20 3.43 -2.89
N LYS A 112 -7.37 3.12 -3.89
CA LYS A 112 -7.61 3.39 -5.31
C LYS A 112 -8.53 2.37 -5.97
N VAL A 113 -8.76 1.22 -5.34
CA VAL A 113 -9.75 0.22 -5.76
C VAL A 113 -11.09 0.60 -5.15
N THR A 114 -12.05 0.92 -6.00
CA THR A 114 -13.38 1.40 -5.60
C THR A 114 -14.46 0.64 -6.35
N TYR A 115 -15.63 0.53 -5.74
CA TYR A 115 -16.83 0.03 -6.40
C TYR A 115 -17.97 0.99 -6.08
N TRP A 116 -18.95 1.06 -6.97
CA TRP A 116 -20.19 1.80 -6.78
C TRP A 116 -21.25 1.27 -7.74
N GLY A 117 -22.47 1.75 -7.59
CA GLY A 117 -23.62 1.31 -8.36
C GLY A 117 -24.81 1.09 -7.43
N GLY A 118 -25.85 0.51 -8.00
CA GLY A 118 -27.08 0.19 -7.29
C GLY A 118 -28.25 0.75 -8.05
N GLY A 119 -29.07 -0.18 -8.52
CA GLY A 119 -30.15 0.07 -9.45
C GLY A 119 -31.43 -0.61 -8.99
N GLY A 120 -32.36 -0.74 -9.93
CA GLY A 120 -33.74 -1.11 -9.65
C GLY A 120 -34.63 0.11 -9.43
N SER A 121 -35.88 -0.01 -9.89
CA SER A 121 -36.91 0.99 -9.66
C SER A 121 -37.32 0.97 -8.19
N ALA A 122 -37.25 2.12 -7.51
CA ALA A 122 -37.85 2.29 -6.19
C ALA A 122 -39.29 1.79 -6.23
N PHE A 123 -39.60 0.74 -5.46
CA PHE A 123 -40.95 0.19 -5.45
C PHE A 123 -41.72 0.68 -4.22
N ARG A 124 -43.02 0.92 -4.43
CA ARG A 124 -43.93 1.32 -3.36
C ARG A 124 -44.37 0.07 -2.61
N TRP A 125 -44.13 0.04 -1.32
CA TRP A 125 -44.55 -1.01 -0.41
C TRP A 125 -45.68 -0.46 0.47
N GLY A 126 -46.86 -1.09 0.40
CA GLY A 126 -48.05 -0.87 1.22
C GLY A 126 -48.28 0.54 1.80
N GLY A 127 -49.24 1.30 1.26
CA GLY A 127 -49.85 2.47 1.90
C GLY A 127 -48.98 3.75 2.02
N THR A 128 -47.75 3.66 2.52
CA THR A 128 -46.92 4.84 2.85
C THR A 128 -45.40 4.63 2.73
N GLY A 129 -44.90 3.40 2.53
CA GLY A 129 -43.47 3.13 2.42
C GLY A 129 -42.96 3.10 0.98
N ALA A 130 -41.87 3.82 0.68
CA ALA A 130 -41.08 3.61 -0.53
C ALA A 130 -39.73 3.06 -0.11
N VAL A 131 -39.32 1.92 -0.68
CA VAL A 131 -37.94 1.47 -0.56
C VAL A 131 -37.16 2.21 -1.63
N GLY A 132 -36.39 3.22 -1.23
CA GLY A 132 -35.50 3.92 -2.14
C GLY A 132 -34.41 2.99 -2.65
N SER A 133 -33.97 3.19 -3.90
CA SER A 133 -32.66 2.70 -4.29
C SER A 133 -31.62 3.34 -3.38
N SER A 134 -30.83 2.52 -2.69
CA SER A 134 -29.71 3.00 -1.87
C SER A 134 -28.43 3.18 -2.69
N GLY A 135 -28.48 2.88 -3.99
CA GLY A 135 -27.38 3.11 -4.91
C GLY A 135 -27.28 4.57 -5.34
N ASP A 136 -26.27 4.84 -6.17
CA ASP A 136 -26.08 6.12 -6.84
C ASP A 136 -27.08 6.37 -7.99
N GLY A 137 -28.00 5.44 -8.21
CA GLY A 137 -28.95 5.46 -9.33
C GLY A 137 -28.34 4.96 -10.64
N SER A 138 -27.09 4.48 -10.63
CA SER A 138 -26.53 3.82 -11.79
C SER A 138 -27.22 2.47 -12.00
N SER A 139 -27.72 2.26 -13.21
CA SER A 139 -28.21 0.96 -13.67
C SER A 139 -27.07 -0.02 -13.98
N ALA A 140 -25.91 0.13 -13.33
CA ALA A 140 -24.75 -0.71 -13.53
C ALA A 140 -23.92 -0.82 -12.25
N LEU A 141 -23.32 -1.99 -12.02
CA LEU A 141 -22.28 -2.17 -11.02
C LEU A 141 -20.94 -1.76 -11.63
N HIS A 142 -20.27 -0.81 -11.01
CA HIS A 142 -18.98 -0.33 -11.45
C HIS A 142 -17.88 -0.80 -10.50
N VAL A 143 -16.79 -1.27 -11.08
CA VAL A 143 -15.56 -1.61 -10.37
C VAL A 143 -14.43 -0.85 -11.03
N LEU A 144 -13.71 -0.07 -10.24
CA LEU A 144 -12.62 0.78 -10.73
C LEU A 144 -11.36 0.46 -9.95
N ASN A 145 -10.34 0.00 -10.67
CA ASN A 145 -8.99 -0.11 -10.15
C ASN A 145 -8.16 1.07 -10.66
N ARG A 146 -7.92 2.09 -9.83
CA ARG A 146 -7.00 3.20 -10.16
C ARG A 146 -5.56 2.93 -9.71
N SER A 147 -5.29 1.77 -9.13
CA SER A 147 -3.95 1.38 -8.75
C SER A 147 -3.14 1.01 -9.99
N PRO A 148 -1.82 1.32 -10.03
CA PRO A 148 -0.90 0.75 -11.02
C PRO A 148 -0.69 -0.77 -10.81
N ASP A 149 -1.12 -1.30 -9.67
CA ASP A 149 -1.03 -2.72 -9.34
C ASP A 149 -2.34 -3.44 -9.74
N PRO A 150 -2.27 -4.64 -10.36
CA PRO A 150 -3.46 -5.45 -10.62
C PRO A 150 -4.08 -5.95 -9.32
N VAL A 151 -5.37 -6.32 -9.38
CA VAL A 151 -6.08 -6.99 -8.27
C VAL A 151 -6.42 -8.42 -8.72
N PRO A 152 -5.64 -9.44 -8.29
CA PRO A 152 -5.83 -10.82 -8.74
C PRO A 152 -7.20 -11.41 -8.42
N ARG A 153 -7.80 -11.01 -7.29
CA ARG A 153 -9.10 -11.52 -6.84
C ARG A 153 -9.87 -10.42 -6.13
N ALA A 154 -11.15 -10.30 -6.47
CA ALA A 154 -12.12 -9.50 -5.73
C ALA A 154 -13.45 -10.23 -5.65
N ALA A 155 -14.21 -9.95 -4.60
CA ALA A 155 -15.57 -10.41 -4.40
C ALA A 155 -16.41 -9.23 -3.93
N ILE A 156 -17.55 -8.99 -4.57
CA ILE A 156 -18.47 -7.91 -4.23
C ILE A 156 -19.76 -8.52 -3.73
N GLY A 157 -20.15 -8.20 -2.51
CA GLY A 157 -21.44 -8.55 -1.94
C GLY A 157 -22.50 -7.58 -2.45
N VAL A 158 -23.58 -8.10 -3.00
CA VAL A 158 -24.73 -7.35 -3.50
C VAL A 158 -25.95 -7.76 -2.69
N GLU A 159 -26.56 -6.80 -1.99
CA GLU A 159 -27.86 -6.99 -1.35
C GLU A 159 -28.95 -6.84 -2.40
N ILE A 160 -29.88 -7.78 -2.43
CA ILE A 160 -31.07 -7.74 -3.25
C ILE A 160 -32.27 -7.76 -2.32
N ARG A 161 -33.12 -6.75 -2.44
CA ARG A 161 -34.37 -6.62 -1.69
C ARG A 161 -35.51 -6.90 -2.65
N THR A 162 -36.18 -8.04 -2.47
CA THR A 162 -37.33 -8.42 -3.29
C THR A 162 -38.62 -8.33 -2.48
N LYS A 163 -39.69 -7.97 -3.18
CA LYS A 163 -41.05 -8.09 -2.65
C LYS A 163 -41.60 -9.46 -3.03
N ASP A 164 -41.89 -10.29 -2.04
CA ASP A 164 -42.66 -11.50 -2.24
C ASP A 164 -44.13 -11.12 -2.55
N PRO A 165 -44.78 -11.70 -3.56
CA PRO A 165 -46.20 -11.45 -3.82
C PRO A 165 -47.11 -11.82 -2.64
N ASP A 166 -46.73 -12.84 -1.87
CA ASP A 166 -47.56 -13.42 -0.82
C ASP A 166 -47.18 -12.94 0.59
N ASP A 167 -45.99 -12.36 0.75
CA ASP A 167 -45.49 -11.84 2.02
C ASP A 167 -45.61 -10.31 2.12
N VAL A 168 -45.89 -9.85 3.34
CA VAL A 168 -45.80 -8.43 3.68
C VAL A 168 -44.34 -8.04 3.89
N GLU A 169 -43.47 -8.95 4.32
CA GLU A 169 -42.07 -8.63 4.61
C GLU A 169 -41.17 -8.54 3.38
N LEU A 170 -40.16 -7.67 3.45
CA LEU A 170 -39.13 -7.54 2.42
C LEU A 170 -38.10 -8.66 2.59
N LYS A 171 -37.99 -9.51 1.57
CA LYS A 171 -36.93 -10.52 1.55
C LYS A 171 -35.61 -9.86 1.19
N ARG A 172 -34.61 -10.01 2.06
CA ARG A 172 -33.24 -9.55 1.84
C ARG A 172 -32.35 -10.75 1.57
N GLU A 173 -31.62 -10.70 0.46
CA GLU A 173 -30.65 -11.73 0.11
C GLU A 173 -29.33 -11.08 -0.28
N VAL A 174 -28.23 -11.66 0.18
CA VAL A 174 -26.90 -11.25 -0.25
C VAL A 174 -26.38 -12.25 -1.27
N TRP A 175 -25.90 -11.73 -2.37
CA TRP A 175 -25.29 -12.46 -3.47
C TRP A 175 -23.86 -11.97 -3.69
N VAL A 176 -23.00 -12.80 -4.27
CA VAL A 176 -21.58 -12.46 -4.44
C VAL A 176 -21.17 -12.51 -5.90
N ILE A 177 -20.65 -11.40 -6.40
CA ILE A 177 -19.97 -11.33 -7.70
C ILE A 177 -18.49 -11.62 -7.44
N SER A 178 -17.91 -12.61 -8.11
CA SER A 178 -16.47 -12.89 -8.05
C SER A 178 -15.78 -12.33 -9.29
N LEU A 179 -14.74 -11.53 -9.08
CA LEU A 179 -13.89 -10.97 -10.13
C LEU A 179 -12.47 -11.50 -9.99
N THR A 180 -11.84 -11.80 -11.11
CA THR A 180 -10.46 -12.27 -11.18
C THR A 180 -9.65 -11.39 -12.11
N ASP A 181 -8.38 -11.18 -11.77
CA ASP A 181 -7.39 -10.52 -12.61
C ASP A 181 -7.83 -9.12 -13.10
N ILE A 182 -8.36 -8.30 -12.19
CA ILE A 182 -8.73 -6.91 -12.51
C ILE A 182 -7.43 -6.15 -12.87
N PRO A 183 -7.28 -5.67 -14.12
CA PRO A 183 -6.04 -5.05 -14.56
C PRO A 183 -5.79 -3.71 -13.85
N PRO A 184 -4.55 -3.20 -13.89
CA PRO A 184 -4.26 -1.84 -13.44
C PRO A 184 -5.07 -0.81 -14.20
N CYS A 185 -5.40 0.31 -13.53
CA CYS A 185 -5.98 1.50 -14.16
C CYS A 185 -7.15 1.17 -15.11
N THR A 186 -8.10 0.38 -14.63
CA THR A 186 -9.22 -0.17 -15.41
C THR A 186 -10.55 0.14 -14.74
N HIS A 187 -11.56 0.43 -15.56
CA HIS A 187 -12.96 0.55 -15.18
C HIS A 187 -13.74 -0.60 -15.81
N ILE A 188 -14.41 -1.39 -14.97
CA ILE A 188 -15.29 -2.48 -15.37
C ILE A 188 -16.71 -2.05 -15.02
N ALA A 189 -17.62 -2.10 -15.99
CA ALA A 189 -19.03 -1.84 -15.78
C ALA A 189 -19.86 -3.08 -16.11
N TYR A 190 -20.75 -3.46 -15.20
CA TYR A 190 -21.72 -4.53 -15.37
C TYR A 190 -23.11 -3.90 -15.41
N PRO A 191 -23.70 -3.68 -16.60
CA PRO A 191 -25.05 -3.14 -16.69
C PRO A 191 -26.05 -4.10 -16.03
N GLU A 192 -27.10 -3.54 -15.45
CA GLU A 192 -28.14 -4.27 -14.72
C GLU A 192 -28.82 -5.34 -15.58
N SER A 193 -28.92 -5.11 -16.90
CA SER A 193 -29.45 -6.07 -17.88
C SER A 193 -28.60 -7.34 -18.02
N GLU A 194 -27.32 -7.28 -17.65
CA GLU A 194 -26.35 -8.38 -17.79
C GLU A 194 -25.98 -9.01 -16.44
N LEU A 195 -26.49 -8.46 -15.33
CA LEU A 195 -26.34 -9.07 -14.02
C LEU A 195 -27.39 -10.18 -13.87
N VAL A 196 -26.92 -11.43 -13.94
CA VAL A 196 -27.76 -12.63 -13.81
C VAL A 196 -27.52 -13.28 -12.45
N LEU A 197 -28.61 -13.53 -11.73
CA LEU A 197 -28.66 -14.40 -10.56
C LEU A 197 -28.48 -15.83 -11.04
N GLY A 198 -27.31 -16.39 -10.77
CA GLY A 198 -26.96 -17.74 -11.16
C GLY A 198 -26.58 -18.56 -9.94
N ALA A 199 -27.39 -19.55 -9.58
CA ALA A 199 -26.81 -20.73 -8.96
C ALA A 199 -25.97 -21.40 -10.06
N VAL A 200 -24.69 -21.66 -9.80
CA VAL A 200 -23.68 -22.16 -10.76
C VAL A 200 -24.06 -23.50 -11.44
N TYR A 201 -25.26 -24.07 -11.24
CA TYR A 201 -25.58 -25.45 -11.62
C TYR A 201 -27.00 -25.75 -12.15
N ALA A 202 -27.82 -24.77 -12.55
CA ALA A 202 -29.10 -25.08 -13.22
C ALA A 202 -29.38 -24.09 -14.36
N GLU A 203 -29.31 -24.56 -15.61
CA GLU A 203 -29.50 -23.75 -16.82
C GLU A 203 -30.91 -23.12 -16.93
N ASP A 204 -31.90 -23.63 -16.17
CA ASP A 204 -33.32 -23.29 -16.34
C ASP A 204 -33.87 -22.16 -15.43
N ASP A 205 -33.10 -21.56 -14.50
CA ASP A 205 -33.59 -20.47 -13.63
C ASP A 205 -32.66 -19.24 -13.62
N ARG A 206 -32.23 -18.81 -14.82
CA ARG A 206 -31.51 -17.54 -15.01
C ARG A 206 -32.46 -16.37 -14.72
N ARG A 207 -32.36 -15.78 -13.53
CA ARG A 207 -33.12 -14.56 -13.19
C ARG A 207 -32.20 -13.35 -13.31
N THR A 208 -32.51 -12.43 -14.22
CA THR A 208 -31.82 -11.14 -14.27
C THR A 208 -32.18 -10.30 -13.04
N ILE A 209 -31.25 -9.49 -12.54
CA ILE A 209 -31.55 -8.53 -11.47
C ILE A 209 -32.55 -7.46 -11.96
N ALA A 210 -32.56 -7.16 -13.26
CA ALA A 210 -33.36 -6.13 -13.93
C ALA A 210 -34.91 -6.27 -13.86
N GLY A 211 -35.45 -7.12 -12.99
CA GLY A 211 -36.90 -7.33 -12.85
C GLY A 211 -37.59 -6.25 -12.00
N GLU A 212 -38.84 -5.90 -12.34
CA GLU A 212 -39.69 -4.89 -11.68
C GLU A 212 -39.95 -5.09 -10.17
N LYS A 213 -39.40 -6.13 -9.54
CA LYS A 213 -39.71 -6.56 -8.17
C LYS A 213 -38.54 -6.45 -7.19
N GLY A 214 -37.40 -5.87 -7.60
CA GLY A 214 -36.21 -5.81 -6.77
C GLY A 214 -35.50 -4.45 -6.80
N VAL A 215 -34.89 -4.10 -5.66
CA VAL A 215 -33.84 -3.07 -5.57
C VAL A 215 -32.56 -3.78 -5.16
N TRP A 216 -31.44 -3.41 -5.77
CA TRP A 216 -30.14 -4.00 -5.43
C TRP A 216 -29.12 -2.93 -5.07
N ASN A 217 -28.18 -3.29 -4.19
CA ASN A 217 -27.15 -2.40 -3.71
C ASN A 217 -25.85 -3.14 -3.38
N PRO A 218 -24.68 -2.69 -3.87
CA PRO A 218 -23.41 -3.29 -3.46
C PRO A 218 -23.10 -2.93 -2.00
N LEU A 219 -22.94 -3.93 -1.14
CA LEU A 219 -22.69 -3.76 0.29
C LEU A 219 -21.21 -3.53 0.59
N SER A 220 -20.37 -4.46 0.15
CA SER A 220 -18.93 -4.44 0.41
C SER A 220 -18.16 -5.19 -0.66
N MET A 221 -16.88 -4.86 -0.79
CA MET A 221 -15.93 -5.50 -1.69
C MET A 221 -14.75 -6.04 -0.87
N LYS A 222 -14.52 -7.34 -0.95
CA LYS A 222 -13.29 -7.99 -0.48
C LYS A 222 -12.34 -8.14 -1.67
N PHE A 223 -11.07 -7.81 -1.53
CA PHE A 223 -10.09 -8.02 -2.59
C PHE A 223 -8.70 -8.31 -2.04
N THR A 224 -7.90 -9.02 -2.83
CA THR A 224 -6.52 -9.36 -2.50
C THR A 224 -5.58 -8.52 -3.38
N ASP A 225 -4.61 -7.84 -2.79
CA ASP A 225 -3.59 -7.11 -3.54
C ASP A 225 -2.49 -8.04 -4.11
N THR A 226 -1.58 -7.49 -4.92
CA THR A 226 -0.45 -8.23 -5.51
C THR A 226 0.51 -8.83 -4.49
N ARG A 227 0.45 -8.42 -3.22
CA ARG A 227 1.27 -8.96 -2.13
C ARG A 227 0.53 -9.99 -1.30
N GLY A 228 -0.68 -10.40 -1.73
CA GLY A 228 -1.50 -11.38 -1.02
C GLY A 228 -2.20 -10.82 0.21
N ARG A 229 -2.22 -9.49 0.41
CA ARG A 229 -2.94 -8.88 1.53
C ARG A 229 -4.39 -8.67 1.15
N GLU A 230 -5.27 -9.09 2.04
CA GLU A 230 -6.70 -8.90 1.89
C GLU A 230 -7.13 -7.52 2.37
N TRP A 231 -8.07 -6.94 1.66
CA TRP A 231 -8.68 -5.66 1.94
C TRP A 231 -10.19 -5.82 1.87
N THR A 232 -10.89 -5.17 2.79
CA THR A 232 -12.33 -5.03 2.71
C THR A 232 -12.68 -3.56 2.63
N ARG A 233 -13.47 -3.23 1.63
CA ARG A 233 -13.99 -1.91 1.39
C ARG A 233 -15.50 -1.93 1.56
N THR A 234 -16.02 -1.02 2.36
CA THR A 234 -17.42 -0.59 2.33
C THR A 234 -17.47 0.79 1.68
N GLU A 235 -18.67 1.34 1.49
CA GLU A 235 -18.83 2.71 0.98
C GLU A 235 -18.01 3.74 1.79
N THR A 236 -17.99 3.58 3.12
CA THR A 236 -17.41 4.55 4.06
C THR A 236 -16.11 4.11 4.70
N SER A 237 -15.66 2.87 4.48
CA SER A 237 -14.50 2.32 5.19
C SER A 237 -13.60 1.46 4.31
N LEU A 238 -12.31 1.51 4.58
CA LEU A 238 -11.32 0.59 4.04
C LEU A 238 -10.58 -0.03 5.22
N LYS A 239 -10.71 -1.35 5.37
CA LYS A 239 -10.02 -2.12 6.40
C LYS A 239 -9.08 -3.10 5.70
N GLY A 240 -7.81 -3.05 6.07
CA GLY A 240 -6.90 -4.14 5.72
C GLY A 240 -7.24 -5.32 6.61
N GLY A 241 -7.31 -6.52 6.02
CA GLY A 241 -7.35 -7.76 6.76
C GLY A 241 -6.20 -7.79 7.76
N SER A 242 -6.54 -8.00 9.02
CA SER A 242 -5.61 -8.01 10.13
C SER A 242 -4.58 -9.14 9.96
N ALA A 243 -3.30 -8.81 10.08
CA ALA A 243 -2.54 -9.53 11.10
C ALA A 243 -3.32 -9.31 12.42
N PRO A 244 -3.83 -10.37 13.08
CA PRO A 244 -4.86 -10.29 14.11
C PRO A 244 -4.42 -9.36 15.26
N GLY A 245 -5.13 -8.25 15.52
CA GLY A 245 -4.83 -7.44 16.72
C GLY A 245 -5.38 -6.01 16.88
N GLY A 246 -6.05 -5.38 15.90
CA GLY A 246 -6.49 -3.98 16.02
C GLY A 246 -8.00 -3.81 15.82
N ALA A 247 -8.78 -3.88 16.91
CA ALA A 247 -10.23 -3.72 16.88
C ALA A 247 -10.64 -2.29 17.30
N ASP A 248 -10.92 -1.44 16.31
CA ASP A 248 -11.55 -0.13 16.54
C ASP A 248 -13.06 -0.26 16.32
N GLY A 249 -13.85 0.05 17.36
CA GLY A 249 -15.27 -0.29 17.57
C GLY A 249 -16.34 0.35 16.66
N LYS A 250 -16.04 0.69 15.40
CA LYS A 250 -17.04 1.02 14.37
C LYS A 250 -17.24 -0.13 13.37
N ALA A 251 -17.18 -1.37 13.86
CA ALA A 251 -17.11 -2.56 13.04
C ALA A 251 -18.44 -3.29 12.84
N MET A 252 -19.51 -2.94 13.55
CA MET A 252 -20.71 -3.77 13.61
C MET A 252 -21.39 -3.92 12.24
N ASP A 253 -21.66 -2.82 11.53
CA ASP A 253 -22.32 -2.89 10.20
C ASP A 253 -21.43 -3.55 9.12
N ALA A 254 -20.12 -3.33 9.19
CA ALA A 254 -19.17 -3.96 8.27
C ALA A 254 -19.03 -5.46 8.55
N MET A 255 -19.12 -5.86 9.81
CA MET A 255 -19.00 -7.25 10.25
C MET A 255 -20.24 -8.07 9.87
N ASP A 256 -21.44 -7.49 9.97
CA ASP A 256 -22.68 -8.12 9.50
C ASP A 256 -22.67 -8.30 7.97
N ALA A 257 -22.21 -7.29 7.22
CA ALA A 257 -22.06 -7.40 5.77
C ALA A 257 -21.00 -8.47 5.38
N MET A 258 -19.93 -8.61 6.17
CA MET A 258 -18.92 -9.64 5.96
C MET A 258 -19.46 -11.04 6.22
N ASP A 259 -20.15 -11.24 7.33
CA ASP A 259 -20.77 -12.53 7.68
C ASP A 259 -21.81 -12.92 6.61
N ALA A 260 -22.61 -11.95 6.14
CA ALA A 260 -23.55 -12.18 5.07
C ALA A 260 -22.88 -12.56 3.73
N MET A 261 -21.74 -11.93 3.39
CA MET A 261 -20.95 -12.33 2.22
C MET A 261 -20.36 -13.73 2.36
N ASP A 262 -19.76 -14.05 3.51
CA ASP A 262 -19.13 -15.35 3.74
C ASP A 262 -20.18 -16.47 3.72
N LYS A 263 -21.35 -16.22 4.31
CA LYS A 263 -22.52 -17.07 4.21
C LYS A 263 -23.00 -17.23 2.76
N ALA A 264 -23.10 -16.14 1.99
CA ALA A 264 -23.51 -16.18 0.58
C ALA A 264 -22.54 -17.01 -0.29
N VAL A 265 -21.22 -16.90 -0.04
CA VAL A 265 -20.20 -17.73 -0.70
C VAL A 265 -20.38 -19.21 -0.31
N GLN A 266 -20.59 -19.52 0.97
CA GLN A 266 -20.82 -20.90 1.43
C GLN A 266 -22.08 -21.52 0.82
N GLU A 267 -23.14 -20.72 0.69
CA GLU A 267 -24.41 -21.09 0.08
C GLU A 267 -24.39 -21.07 -1.47
N ARG A 268 -23.23 -20.76 -2.08
CA ARG A 268 -23.05 -20.67 -3.54
C ARG A 268 -24.00 -19.68 -4.23
N ARG A 269 -24.36 -18.60 -3.55
CA ARG A 269 -25.17 -17.50 -4.10
C ARG A 269 -24.27 -16.59 -4.94
N HIS A 270 -24.09 -16.96 -6.20
CA HIS A 270 -23.21 -16.24 -7.12
C HIS A 270 -23.99 -15.36 -8.11
N LEU A 271 -23.40 -14.21 -8.41
CA LEU A 271 -23.82 -13.35 -9.50
C LEU A 271 -22.82 -13.50 -10.64
N VAL A 272 -23.34 -13.74 -11.84
CA VAL A 272 -22.54 -13.83 -13.06
C VAL A 272 -22.86 -12.59 -13.89
N GLY A 273 -21.82 -11.83 -14.25
CA GLY A 273 -21.90 -10.81 -15.28
C GLY A 273 -21.33 -11.40 -16.57
N GLU A 274 -22.18 -11.69 -17.56
CA GLU A 274 -21.77 -12.37 -18.79
C GLU A 274 -20.96 -11.44 -19.73
N ASP A 275 -21.21 -10.12 -19.73
CA ASP A 275 -20.69 -9.18 -20.74
C ASP A 275 -20.10 -7.87 -20.16
N ALA A 276 -19.21 -7.99 -19.17
CA ALA A 276 -18.59 -6.82 -18.55
C ALA A 276 -17.92 -5.87 -19.57
N GLU A 277 -18.34 -4.61 -19.60
CA GLU A 277 -17.67 -3.58 -20.38
C GLU A 277 -16.37 -3.19 -19.67
N VAL A 278 -15.23 -3.61 -20.22
CA VAL A 278 -13.91 -3.26 -19.72
C VAL A 278 -13.36 -2.07 -20.49
N ARG A 279 -13.20 -0.94 -19.81
CA ARG A 279 -12.55 0.27 -20.35
C ARG A 279 -11.25 0.53 -19.61
N ALA A 280 -10.19 0.85 -20.36
CA ALA A 280 -9.01 1.44 -19.74
C ALA A 280 -9.40 2.78 -19.11
N ALA A 281 -8.98 3.03 -17.87
CA ALA A 281 -9.13 4.34 -17.28
C ALA A 281 -8.19 5.31 -18.00
N ASP A 282 -8.70 6.49 -18.36
CA ASP A 282 -7.97 7.48 -19.19
C ASP A 282 -6.60 7.87 -18.59
N SER A 283 -6.48 7.82 -17.27
CA SER A 283 -5.19 7.63 -16.60
C SER A 283 -5.37 7.13 -15.17
N CYS A 284 -4.29 6.58 -14.61
CA CYS A 284 -4.21 6.24 -13.18
C CYS A 284 -4.27 7.50 -12.27
N GLU A 285 -4.11 8.70 -12.85
CA GLU A 285 -4.03 9.99 -12.14
C GLU A 285 -5.32 10.82 -12.26
N ASP A 286 -6.08 10.70 -13.35
CA ASP A 286 -7.18 11.62 -13.71
C ASP A 286 -8.56 11.17 -13.19
N ALA A 287 -8.70 9.94 -12.70
CA ALA A 287 -9.98 9.39 -12.25
C ALA A 287 -10.42 9.89 -10.84
N ASN A 288 -9.96 11.06 -10.39
CA ASN A 288 -10.21 11.61 -9.05
C ASN A 288 -11.10 12.86 -9.00
N GLY A 289 -11.69 13.32 -10.11
CA GLY A 289 -12.43 14.59 -10.04
C GLY A 289 -13.16 15.04 -11.30
N GLY A 290 -13.92 14.14 -11.95
CA GLY A 290 -14.80 14.47 -13.06
C GLY A 290 -16.26 14.66 -12.66
N SER A 291 -16.57 15.25 -11.50
CA SER A 291 -17.93 15.80 -11.25
C SER A 291 -18.03 17.13 -12.00
N GLY A 292 -18.08 17.05 -13.33
CA GLY A 292 -18.47 18.15 -14.17
C GLY A 292 -19.99 18.24 -14.12
N ALA A 293 -20.48 19.27 -13.44
CA ALA A 293 -21.88 19.65 -13.45
C ALA A 293 -22.46 19.65 -14.88
N GLY A 294 -23.54 18.90 -15.07
CA GLY A 294 -24.45 18.96 -16.21
C GLY A 294 -25.87 19.03 -15.67
#